data_AF-A0A923EKC2-F1
#
_entry.id   AF-A0A923EKC2-F1
#
_cell.length_a   1.000
_cell.length_b   1.000
_cell.length_c   1.000
_cell.angle_alpha   90.00
_cell.angle_beta   90.00
_cell.angle_gamma   90.00
#
_symmetry.space_group_name_H-M   'P 1'
#
loop_
_entity.id
_entity.type
_entity.pdbx_description
1 polymer ?
#
loop_
_entity_poly.entity_id
_entity_poly.type
_entity_poly.pdbx_seq_one_letter_code
_entity_poly.pdbx_strand_id
1 'polypeptide(L)'
;MTPAYMPFTYLSEPTARLLNALVGPVVLYQPLEKKIPESLSALASQGLVEIRTPMTRDDDRLQAALAEFTDWARMNPGRSTPGTGFFSARQGEIPFFDETAINRIRSDIKRYRQSDHLADHQSDETEVGFSARLFLAVAQENDMAADRLDHDLNRFKALEKDFLEVLKDADEAGFNRQTHGGTIWREDPGTKLTGQRIRAWAALAAADAKLPELLVTTSSAVIDTLLETSGEALRLEKLADMRLCVPSAGTTPVLGRVLADLAVQETLPSADLSAFASLAAELASEPAVTVTLFVAANRTPATVISRVAPATASPPEENGKPKSVRHTLIVLVEG
;
A
#
# COMPACT_ATOMS: atom_id res chain seq x y z
N MET A 1 -8.79 -11.05 13.35
CA MET A 1 -7.84 -9.95 13.11
C MET A 1 -8.25 -9.20 11.87
N THR A 2 -7.98 -7.90 11.81
CA THR A 2 -8.25 -7.07 10.62
C THR A 2 -6.93 -6.64 9.97
N PRO A 3 -6.54 -7.25 8.82
CA PRO A 3 -5.37 -6.81 8.07
C PRO A 3 -5.64 -5.52 7.29
N ALA A 4 -4.66 -4.63 7.19
CA ALA A 4 -4.69 -3.49 6.27
C ALA A 4 -3.52 -3.53 5.29
N TYR A 5 -3.82 -3.20 4.04
CA TYR A 5 -2.82 -3.13 2.98
C TYR A 5 -2.13 -1.75 3.01
N MET A 6 -0.81 -1.75 3.20
CA MET A 6 0.00 -0.55 3.38
C MET A 6 1.16 -0.50 2.38
N PRO A 7 1.64 0.70 2.01
CA PRO A 7 1.01 2.01 2.19
C PRO A 7 0.11 2.38 1.00
N PHE A 8 -0.38 1.38 0.26
CA PHE A 8 -1.07 1.58 -1.01
C PHE A 8 -2.57 1.79 -0.83
N THR A 9 -3.18 2.51 -1.78
CA THR A 9 -4.63 2.71 -1.87
C THR A 9 -5.22 2.07 -3.13
N TYR A 10 -4.41 1.33 -3.89
CA TYR A 10 -4.84 0.51 -5.01
C TYR A 10 -4.36 -0.93 -4.83
N LEU A 11 -5.17 -1.88 -5.30
CA LEU A 11 -4.87 -3.30 -5.31
C LEU A 11 -5.46 -3.91 -6.58
N SER A 12 -4.63 -4.63 -7.35
CA SER A 12 -5.11 -5.36 -8.52
C SER A 12 -5.87 -6.63 -8.09
N GLU A 13 -6.75 -7.14 -8.96
CA GLU A 13 -7.54 -8.33 -8.65
C GLU A 13 -6.68 -9.57 -8.30
N PRO A 14 -5.61 -9.91 -9.04
CA PRO A 14 -4.76 -11.05 -8.69
C PRO A 14 -4.15 -10.91 -7.28
N THR A 15 -3.68 -9.70 -6.93
CA THR A 15 -3.11 -9.44 -5.61
C THR A 15 -4.18 -9.49 -4.52
N ALA A 16 -5.39 -8.96 -4.76
CA ALA A 16 -6.50 -9.06 -3.83
C ALA A 16 -6.90 -10.51 -3.52
N ARG A 17 -6.97 -11.36 -4.55
CA ARG A 17 -7.25 -12.79 -4.39
C ARG A 17 -6.14 -13.49 -3.60
N LEU A 18 -4.88 -13.20 -3.92
CA LEU A 18 -3.73 -13.74 -3.21
C LEU A 18 -3.75 -13.36 -1.72
N LEU A 19 -3.90 -12.08 -1.40
CA LEU A 19 -3.93 -11.63 0.00
C LEU A 19 -5.13 -12.21 0.75
N ASN A 20 -6.31 -12.28 0.11
CA ASN A 20 -7.48 -12.89 0.72
C ASN A 20 -7.27 -14.37 1.06
N ALA A 21 -6.59 -15.12 0.18
CA ALA A 21 -6.19 -16.51 0.41
C ALA A 21 -5.19 -16.68 1.57
N LEU A 22 -4.27 -15.73 1.75
CA LEU A 22 -3.23 -15.82 2.78
C LEU A 22 -3.71 -15.33 4.15
N VAL A 23 -4.28 -14.13 4.20
CA VAL A 23 -4.56 -13.40 5.45
C VAL A 23 -6.03 -13.00 5.62
N GLY A 24 -6.87 -13.29 4.62
CA GLY A 24 -8.27 -12.86 4.59
C GLY A 24 -8.45 -11.47 3.97
N PRO A 25 -9.69 -10.94 3.97
CA PRO A 25 -9.99 -9.67 3.30
C PRO A 25 -9.21 -8.54 3.96
N VAL A 26 -8.48 -7.78 3.13
CA VAL A 26 -7.64 -6.68 3.58
C VAL A 26 -8.41 -5.36 3.54
N VAL A 27 -8.18 -4.52 4.55
CA VAL A 27 -8.62 -3.12 4.55
C VAL A 27 -7.77 -2.35 3.54
N LEU A 28 -8.45 -1.66 2.63
CA LEU A 28 -7.85 -0.74 1.67
C LEU A 28 -8.35 0.67 1.98
N TYR A 29 -7.46 1.51 2.50
CA TYR A 29 -7.79 2.91 2.78
C TYR A 29 -7.92 3.70 1.48
N GLN A 30 -9.01 4.44 1.33
CA GLN A 30 -9.26 5.31 0.18
C GLN A 30 -9.07 6.77 0.58
N PRO A 31 -8.42 7.57 -0.28
CA PRO A 31 -8.26 9.00 -0.06
C PRO A 31 -9.54 9.79 -0.39
N LEU A 32 -10.51 9.21 -1.11
CA LEU A 32 -11.74 9.87 -1.57
C LEU A 32 -12.94 8.95 -1.35
N GLU A 33 -14.07 9.49 -0.88
CA GLU A 33 -15.29 8.70 -0.69
C GLU A 33 -16.07 8.54 -2.01
N LYS A 34 -16.22 9.66 -2.74
CA LYS A 34 -17.11 9.73 -3.92
C LYS A 34 -16.50 9.21 -5.23
N LYS A 35 -15.23 8.79 -5.24
CA LYS A 35 -14.50 8.40 -6.47
C LYS A 35 -13.73 7.09 -6.31
N ILE A 36 -14.36 6.10 -5.67
CA ILE A 36 -13.79 4.76 -5.58
C ILE A 36 -13.81 4.13 -6.99
N PRO A 37 -12.67 3.65 -7.51
CA PRO A 37 -12.63 2.94 -8.79
C PRO A 37 -13.60 1.76 -8.85
N GLU A 38 -14.21 1.53 -10.02
CA GLU A 38 -15.13 0.41 -10.25
C GLU A 38 -14.48 -0.94 -9.98
N SER A 39 -13.20 -1.11 -10.37
CA SER A 39 -12.43 -2.33 -10.09
C SER A 39 -12.33 -2.61 -8.59
N LEU A 40 -12.06 -1.60 -7.76
CA LEU A 40 -12.01 -1.76 -6.30
C LEU A 40 -13.40 -2.02 -5.71
N SER A 41 -14.44 -1.37 -6.24
CA SER A 41 -15.83 -1.62 -5.84
C SER A 41 -16.27 -3.06 -6.13
N ALA A 42 -15.84 -3.62 -7.26
CA ALA A 42 -16.07 -5.02 -7.62
C ALA A 42 -15.33 -6.00 -6.69
N LEU A 43 -14.10 -5.67 -6.27
CA LEU A 43 -13.38 -6.48 -5.27
C LEU A 43 -14.07 -6.45 -3.90
N ALA A 44 -14.57 -5.28 -3.50
CA ALA A 44 -15.29 -5.11 -2.24
C ALA A 44 -16.62 -5.89 -2.23
N SER A 45 -17.38 -5.86 -3.34
CA SER A 45 -18.64 -6.61 -3.45
C SER A 45 -18.43 -8.13 -3.47
N GLN A 46 -17.26 -8.59 -3.93
CA GLN A 46 -16.82 -9.99 -3.83
C GLN A 46 -16.30 -10.37 -2.44
N GLY A 47 -16.22 -9.42 -1.50
CA GLY A 47 -15.67 -9.64 -0.16
C GLY A 47 -14.16 -9.91 -0.13
N LEU A 48 -13.42 -9.51 -1.17
CA LEU A 48 -11.96 -9.68 -1.25
C LEU A 48 -11.21 -8.55 -0.51
N VAL A 49 -11.83 -7.39 -0.40
CA VAL A 49 -11.28 -6.22 0.31
C VAL A 49 -12.37 -5.51 1.11
N GLU A 50 -11.98 -4.84 2.18
CA GLU A 50 -12.81 -3.90 2.91
C GLU A 50 -12.36 -2.47 2.59
N ILE A 51 -13.22 -1.66 1.98
CA ILE A 51 -12.87 -0.26 1.66
C ILE A 51 -13.21 0.64 2.85
N ARG A 52 -12.26 1.47 3.29
CA ARG A 52 -12.48 2.46 4.35
C ARG A 52 -12.01 3.84 3.93
N THR A 53 -12.77 4.85 4.32
CA THR A 53 -12.47 6.28 4.05
C THR A 53 -12.51 7.05 5.37
N PRO A 54 -11.43 7.06 6.16
CA PRO A 54 -11.42 7.61 7.52
C PRO A 54 -11.56 9.13 7.56
N MET A 55 -11.22 9.81 6.46
CA MET A 55 -11.26 11.26 6.33
C MET A 55 -12.24 11.63 5.21
N THR A 56 -13.32 12.34 5.54
CA THR A 56 -14.44 12.64 4.61
C THR A 56 -14.67 14.14 4.36
N ARG A 57 -13.82 15.01 4.92
CA ARG A 57 -13.94 16.47 4.73
C ARG A 57 -13.27 16.90 3.42
N ASP A 58 -13.77 17.94 2.77
CA ASP A 58 -13.12 18.57 1.60
C ASP A 58 -12.99 17.68 0.34
N ASP A 59 -13.81 16.64 0.16
CA ASP A 59 -13.77 15.76 -1.02
C ASP A 59 -13.85 16.54 -2.35
N ASP A 60 -14.72 17.54 -2.43
CA ASP A 60 -14.91 18.33 -3.65
C ASP A 60 -13.65 19.18 -3.96
N ARG A 61 -13.01 19.73 -2.92
CA ARG A 61 -11.73 20.46 -3.03
C ARG A 61 -10.60 19.51 -3.46
N LEU A 62 -10.58 18.30 -2.91
CA LEU A 62 -9.59 17.28 -3.23
C LEU A 62 -9.72 16.81 -4.69
N GLN A 63 -10.95 16.63 -5.16
CA GLN A 63 -11.23 16.30 -6.56
C GLN A 63 -10.79 17.40 -7.52
N ALA A 64 -11.06 18.67 -7.19
CA ALA A 64 -10.63 19.80 -8.00
C ALA A 64 -9.09 19.87 -8.10
N ALA A 65 -8.38 19.71 -6.98
CA ALA A 65 -6.91 19.71 -6.95
C ALA A 65 -6.31 18.52 -7.74
N LEU A 66 -6.92 17.34 -7.65
CA LEU A 66 -6.51 16.17 -8.42
C LEU A 66 -6.70 16.40 -9.93
N ALA A 67 -7.85 16.97 -10.34
CA ALA A 67 -8.12 17.29 -11.74
C ALA A 67 -7.09 18.28 -12.30
N GLU A 68 -6.77 19.34 -11.56
CA GLU A 68 -5.76 20.33 -11.95
C GLU A 68 -4.38 19.68 -12.12
N PHE A 69 -3.98 18.82 -11.18
CA PHE A 69 -2.73 18.07 -11.28
C PHE A 69 -2.68 17.19 -12.54
N THR A 70 -3.76 16.46 -12.82
CA THR A 70 -3.84 15.55 -13.96
C THR A 70 -3.86 16.30 -15.29
N ASP A 71 -4.48 17.48 -15.35
CA ASP A 71 -4.42 18.36 -16.53
C ASP A 71 -3.02 18.92 -16.75
N TRP A 72 -2.35 19.38 -15.68
CA TRP A 72 -0.96 19.84 -15.77
C TRP A 72 0.00 18.75 -16.25
N ALA A 73 -0.13 17.53 -15.71
CA ALA A 73 0.72 16.39 -16.07
C ALA A 73 0.57 16.04 -17.56
N ARG A 74 -0.65 16.13 -18.10
CA ARG A 74 -0.95 15.91 -19.52
C ARG A 74 -0.30 16.96 -20.44
N MET A 75 -0.22 18.21 -19.99
CA MET A 75 0.41 19.30 -20.76
C MET A 75 1.94 19.25 -20.72
N ASN A 76 2.54 18.43 -19.83
CA ASN A 76 3.99 18.35 -19.65
C ASN A 76 4.52 16.89 -19.76
N PRO A 77 4.30 16.21 -20.90
CA PRO A 77 4.82 14.86 -21.12
C PRO A 77 6.35 14.92 -21.26
N GLY A 78 7.08 14.18 -20.43
CA GLY A 78 8.55 14.05 -20.52
C GLY A 78 9.38 14.79 -19.46
N ARG A 79 8.79 15.70 -18.67
CA ARG A 79 9.38 16.11 -17.36
C ARG A 79 8.88 15.23 -16.21
N SER A 80 7.98 14.30 -16.52
CA SER A 80 7.04 13.72 -15.57
C SER A 80 7.25 12.22 -15.49
N THR A 81 8.11 11.77 -14.56
CA THR A 81 7.66 10.64 -13.74
C THR A 81 6.55 11.23 -12.85
N PRO A 82 5.32 10.69 -12.83
CA PRO A 82 4.25 11.22 -11.99
C PRO A 82 4.72 11.18 -10.53
N GLY A 83 5.10 12.33 -9.98
CA GLY A 83 5.66 12.48 -8.63
C GLY A 83 7.07 13.06 -8.53
N THR A 84 7.90 13.08 -9.58
CA THR A 84 9.23 13.71 -9.52
C THR A 84 9.23 15.03 -10.29
N GLY A 85 8.73 15.12 -11.53
CA GLY A 85 8.78 16.35 -12.33
C GLY A 85 8.11 17.58 -11.70
N PHE A 86 6.93 17.40 -11.12
CA PHE A 86 6.19 18.47 -10.43
C PHE A 86 6.89 18.93 -9.15
N PHE A 87 7.54 18.00 -8.45
CA PHE A 87 8.21 18.24 -7.17
C PHE A 87 9.69 18.63 -7.33
N SER A 88 10.34 18.25 -8.45
CA SER A 88 11.76 18.44 -8.78
C SER A 88 12.03 19.64 -9.70
N ALA A 89 11.05 20.13 -10.47
CA ALA A 89 11.21 21.38 -11.24
C ALA A 89 11.38 22.63 -10.35
N ARG A 90 11.43 22.45 -9.02
CA ARG A 90 11.73 23.45 -8.00
C ARG A 90 12.78 22.97 -6.97
N GLN A 91 13.52 21.90 -7.27
CA GLN A 91 14.53 21.34 -6.36
C GLN A 91 15.80 22.19 -6.34
N GLY A 92 15.77 23.18 -5.47
CA GLY A 92 16.95 23.85 -4.94
C GLY A 92 16.73 24.17 -3.47
N GLU A 93 16.28 23.19 -2.67
CA GLU A 93 16.41 23.06 -1.20
C GLU A 93 15.43 21.98 -0.69
N ILE A 94 15.87 21.11 0.22
CA ILE A 94 15.06 20.11 0.94
C ILE A 94 15.45 20.30 2.40
N PRO A 95 14.49 20.53 3.33
CA PRO A 95 13.68 19.43 3.84
C PRO A 95 12.21 19.76 3.96
N PHE A 96 11.37 18.85 3.45
CA PHE A 96 9.97 18.64 3.83
C PHE A 96 9.26 19.90 4.33
N PHE A 97 8.68 20.71 3.44
CA PHE A 97 7.78 21.87 3.67
C PHE A 97 8.07 23.03 2.71
N ASP A 98 8.45 22.81 1.43
CA ASP A 98 8.50 23.95 0.51
C ASP A 98 7.11 24.29 -0.04
N GLU A 99 6.37 24.94 0.86
CA GLU A 99 5.62 26.16 0.68
C GLU A 99 5.31 26.64 -0.75
N THR A 100 6.12 26.61 -1.80
CA THR A 100 5.72 27.35 -3.03
C THR A 100 4.63 26.72 -3.93
N ALA A 101 4.47 25.40 -3.97
CA ALA A 101 3.41 24.73 -4.77
C ALA A 101 2.14 24.58 -3.94
N ILE A 102 2.30 24.15 -2.69
CA ILE A 102 1.25 24.18 -1.69
C ILE A 102 0.81 25.62 -1.43
N ASN A 103 1.66 26.65 -1.43
CA ASN A 103 1.27 28.07 -1.31
C ASN A 103 0.66 28.62 -2.59
N ARG A 104 0.88 28.04 -3.77
CA ARG A 104 0.10 28.43 -4.97
C ARG A 104 -1.32 27.86 -4.89
N ILE A 105 -1.44 26.56 -4.65
CA ILE A 105 -2.73 25.90 -4.41
C ILE A 105 -3.41 26.53 -3.18
N ARG A 106 -2.71 26.80 -2.08
CA ARG A 106 -3.17 27.48 -0.84
C ARG A 106 -3.39 28.97 -1.03
N SER A 107 -2.76 29.66 -1.99
CA SER A 107 -3.07 31.08 -2.28
C SER A 107 -4.24 31.22 -3.22
N ASP A 108 -4.44 30.27 -4.14
CA ASP A 108 -5.65 30.15 -4.94
C ASP A 108 -6.82 29.68 -4.05
N ILE A 109 -6.59 28.78 -3.09
CA ILE A 109 -7.58 28.35 -2.10
C ILE A 109 -7.82 29.40 -1.00
N LYS A 110 -6.80 30.15 -0.52
CA LYS A 110 -7.01 31.31 0.36
C LYS A 110 -7.82 32.41 -0.34
N ARG A 111 -7.70 32.54 -1.66
CA ARG A 111 -8.58 33.41 -2.46
C ARG A 111 -10.05 32.94 -2.44
N TYR A 112 -10.31 31.63 -2.31
CA TYR A 112 -11.65 31.11 -2.06
C TYR A 112 -12.09 31.22 -0.58
N ARG A 113 -11.15 31.21 0.37
CA ARG A 113 -11.39 31.26 1.82
C ARG A 113 -11.49 32.69 2.42
N GLN A 114 -11.19 33.74 1.66
CA GLN A 114 -11.30 35.13 2.14
C GLN A 114 -12.73 35.59 2.46
N SER A 115 -13.71 34.69 2.30
CA SER A 115 -15.09 34.91 2.73
C SER A 115 -15.37 34.54 4.19
N ASP A 116 -14.53 33.74 4.88
CA ASP A 116 -14.82 33.33 6.27
C ASP A 116 -13.56 33.06 7.12
N HIS A 117 -13.54 33.66 8.31
CA HIS A 117 -12.39 33.87 9.18
C HIS A 117 -12.32 32.89 10.39
N LEU A 118 -11.10 32.63 10.88
CA LEU A 118 -10.66 32.17 12.24
C LEU A 118 -10.62 30.65 12.56
N ALA A 119 -9.42 30.04 12.56
CA ALA A 119 -8.95 29.01 13.51
C ALA A 119 -7.51 28.53 13.17
N ASP A 120 -6.51 28.88 13.98
CA ASP A 120 -5.06 28.72 13.66
C ASP A 120 -4.40 27.42 14.22
N HIS A 121 -5.20 26.49 14.75
CA HIS A 121 -4.70 25.16 15.20
C HIS A 121 -5.47 23.98 14.58
N GLN A 122 -6.76 24.14 14.26
CA GLN A 122 -7.49 23.16 13.44
C GLN A 122 -7.10 23.21 11.96
N SER A 123 -6.50 24.32 11.51
CA SER A 123 -6.01 24.50 10.15
C SER A 123 -4.90 23.51 9.82
N ASP A 124 -3.97 23.25 10.72
CA ASP A 124 -2.78 22.47 10.40
C ASP A 124 -3.07 20.97 10.27
N GLU A 125 -3.86 20.39 11.17
CA GLU A 125 -4.27 18.98 11.08
C GLU A 125 -5.16 18.72 9.85
N THR A 126 -6.07 19.67 9.55
CA THR A 126 -6.93 19.59 8.35
C THR A 126 -6.10 19.69 7.06
N GLU A 127 -5.10 20.57 7.01
CA GLU A 127 -4.23 20.71 5.83
C GLU A 127 -3.24 19.55 5.68
N VAL A 128 -2.77 18.94 6.78
CA VAL A 128 -1.96 17.71 6.73
C VAL A 128 -2.79 16.53 6.22
N GLY A 129 -4.01 16.36 6.73
CA GLY A 129 -4.95 15.37 6.22
C GLY A 129 -5.27 15.58 4.73
N PHE A 130 -5.52 16.83 4.31
CA PHE A 130 -5.74 17.18 2.91
C PHE A 130 -4.54 16.79 2.03
N SER A 131 -3.32 17.17 2.44
CA SER A 131 -2.09 16.91 1.67
C SER A 131 -1.79 15.41 1.57
N ALA A 132 -1.99 14.65 2.66
CA ALA A 132 -1.83 13.21 2.68
C ALA A 132 -2.81 12.53 1.69
N ARG A 133 -4.09 12.93 1.72
CA ARG A 133 -5.10 12.39 0.81
C ARG A 133 -4.83 12.75 -0.65
N LEU A 134 -4.40 13.98 -0.94
CA LEU A 134 -4.07 14.39 -2.32
C LEU A 134 -2.89 13.58 -2.85
N PHE A 135 -1.86 13.42 -2.03
CA PHE A 135 -0.70 12.61 -2.39
C PHE A 135 -1.09 11.15 -2.68
N LEU A 136 -1.90 10.53 -1.81
CA LEU A 136 -2.36 9.16 -2.02
C LEU A 136 -3.29 9.03 -3.22
N ALA A 137 -4.14 10.02 -3.50
CA ALA A 137 -4.99 10.00 -4.69
C ALA A 137 -4.16 10.03 -5.99
N VAL A 138 -3.10 10.84 -6.03
CA VAL A 138 -2.15 10.84 -7.16
C VAL A 138 -1.39 9.53 -7.26
N ALA A 139 -0.93 8.98 -6.13
CA ALA A 139 -0.26 7.68 -6.09
C ALA A 139 -1.18 6.56 -6.61
N GLN A 140 -2.47 6.59 -6.23
CA GLN A 140 -3.49 5.65 -6.70
C GLN A 140 -3.67 5.71 -8.22
N GLU A 141 -3.79 6.90 -8.81
CA GLU A 141 -3.93 7.05 -10.26
C GLU A 141 -2.70 6.49 -11.00
N ASN A 142 -1.50 6.66 -10.44
CA ASN A 142 -0.26 6.10 -10.98
C ASN A 142 -0.24 4.57 -10.87
N ASP A 143 -0.53 4.03 -9.68
CA ASP A 143 -0.56 2.58 -9.43
C ASP A 143 -1.60 1.88 -10.35
N MET A 144 -2.77 2.50 -10.55
CA MET A 144 -3.78 2.04 -11.51
C MET A 144 -3.31 2.09 -12.96
N ALA A 145 -2.61 3.16 -13.36
CA ALA A 145 -2.06 3.28 -14.71
C ALA A 145 -0.97 2.25 -14.96
N ALA A 146 -0.09 2.01 -13.98
CA ALA A 146 0.95 0.98 -14.05
C ALA A 146 0.34 -0.43 -14.20
N ASP A 147 -0.67 -0.77 -13.40
CA ASP A 147 -1.36 -2.07 -13.48
C ASP A 147 -2.05 -2.29 -14.83
N ARG A 148 -2.66 -1.24 -15.42
CA ARG A 148 -3.23 -1.30 -16.78
C ARG A 148 -2.15 -1.55 -17.84
N LEU A 149 -1.03 -0.84 -17.75
CA LEU A 149 0.10 -1.04 -18.67
C LEU A 149 0.67 -2.45 -18.56
N ASP A 150 0.84 -2.96 -17.34
CA ASP A 150 1.27 -4.34 -17.08
C ASP A 150 0.29 -5.35 -17.71
N HIS A 151 -1.01 -5.14 -17.55
CA HIS A 151 -2.03 -6.01 -18.15
C HIS A 151 -1.95 -6.02 -19.68
N ASP A 152 -1.85 -4.84 -20.30
CA ASP A 152 -1.72 -4.70 -21.76
C ASP A 152 -0.44 -5.36 -22.28
N LEU A 153 0.71 -5.15 -21.60
CA LEU A 153 1.98 -5.79 -21.95
C LEU A 153 1.91 -7.31 -21.85
N ASN A 154 1.30 -7.85 -20.80
CA ASN A 154 1.11 -9.30 -20.64
C ASN A 154 0.20 -9.87 -21.73
N ARG A 155 -0.86 -9.15 -22.11
CA ARG A 155 -1.74 -9.54 -23.22
C ARG A 155 -1.00 -9.54 -24.55
N PHE A 156 -0.15 -8.55 -24.82
CA PHE A 156 0.68 -8.54 -26.03
C PHE A 156 1.66 -9.71 -26.07
N LYS A 157 2.29 -10.05 -24.95
CA LYS A 157 3.17 -11.23 -24.86
C LYS A 157 2.43 -12.54 -25.10
N ALA A 158 1.21 -12.67 -24.58
CA ALA A 158 0.38 -13.85 -24.84
C ALA A 158 0.08 -13.98 -26.35
N LEU A 159 -0.34 -12.88 -26.98
CA LEU A 159 -0.58 -12.86 -28.43
C LEU A 159 0.69 -13.14 -29.26
N GLU A 160 1.85 -12.60 -28.84
CA GLU A 160 3.13 -12.89 -29.47
C GLU A 160 3.49 -14.38 -29.36
N LYS A 161 3.30 -14.97 -28.17
CA LYS A 161 3.52 -16.40 -27.94
C LYS A 161 2.60 -17.24 -28.83
N ASP A 162 1.31 -16.94 -28.86
CA ASP A 162 0.33 -17.66 -29.67
C ASP A 162 0.66 -17.54 -31.17
N PHE A 163 1.06 -16.35 -31.63
CA PHE A 163 1.50 -16.14 -33.01
C PHE A 163 2.76 -16.94 -33.36
N LEU A 164 3.75 -16.98 -32.46
CA LEU A 164 4.97 -17.77 -32.62
C LEU A 164 4.68 -19.28 -32.59
N GLU A 165 3.71 -19.73 -31.79
CA GLU A 165 3.27 -21.13 -31.78
C GLU A 165 2.60 -21.51 -33.10
N VAL A 166 1.71 -20.67 -33.63
CA VAL A 166 1.08 -20.87 -34.95
C VAL A 166 2.11 -20.91 -36.09
N LEU A 167 3.17 -20.09 -36.02
CA LEU A 167 4.25 -20.13 -37.00
C LEU A 167 5.14 -21.37 -36.89
N LYS A 168 5.32 -21.93 -35.68
CA LYS A 168 6.08 -23.18 -35.47
C LYS A 168 5.33 -24.39 -36.00
N ASP A 169 4.01 -24.41 -35.90
CA ASP A 169 3.18 -25.47 -36.48
C ASP A 169 3.13 -25.42 -38.02
N ALA A 170 3.58 -24.31 -38.63
CA ALA A 170 3.67 -24.14 -40.08
C ALA A 170 5.04 -24.54 -40.68
N ASP A 171 6.07 -24.76 -39.85
CA ASP A 171 7.42 -25.09 -40.31
C ASP A 171 8.06 -26.13 -39.36
N GLU A 172 7.82 -27.42 -39.63
CA GLU A 172 8.52 -28.55 -38.98
C GLU A 172 10.00 -28.58 -39.41
N ALA A 173 10.78 -27.58 -39.00
CA ALA A 173 12.23 -27.58 -39.12
C ALA A 173 12.87 -26.74 -38.00
N GLY A 174 12.98 -27.35 -36.82
CA GLY A 174 14.12 -27.17 -35.91
C GLY A 174 14.55 -25.73 -35.59
N PHE A 175 13.72 -24.96 -34.87
CA PHE A 175 14.19 -23.79 -34.12
C PHE A 175 14.10 -24.04 -32.61
N ASN A 176 15.18 -24.57 -32.04
CA ASN A 176 15.36 -24.60 -30.60
C ASN A 176 15.83 -23.20 -30.13
N ARG A 177 14.90 -22.41 -29.60
CA ARG A 177 15.22 -21.19 -28.87
C ARG A 177 14.85 -21.39 -27.42
N GLN A 178 15.88 -21.49 -26.57
CA GLN A 178 15.79 -21.30 -25.14
C GLN A 178 15.08 -19.97 -24.88
N THR A 179 13.83 -20.07 -24.44
CA THR A 179 12.99 -18.94 -24.06
C THR A 179 13.66 -18.23 -22.91
N HIS A 180 14.31 -17.10 -23.20
CA HIS A 180 14.53 -16.05 -22.22
C HIS A 180 13.17 -15.43 -21.95
N GLY A 181 12.35 -16.15 -21.17
CA GLY A 181 11.17 -15.60 -20.52
C GLY A 181 11.67 -14.63 -19.47
N GLY A 182 12.10 -13.45 -19.91
CA GLY A 182 12.33 -12.33 -19.03
C GLY A 182 10.99 -12.00 -18.38
N THR A 183 10.82 -12.46 -17.15
CA THR A 183 9.95 -11.79 -16.18
C THR A 183 10.32 -10.31 -16.29
N ILE A 184 9.44 -9.53 -16.91
CA ILE A 184 9.57 -8.07 -16.84
C ILE A 184 9.47 -7.81 -15.35
N TRP A 185 10.58 -7.34 -14.79
CA TRP A 185 10.67 -6.83 -13.44
C TRP A 185 9.46 -5.92 -13.24
N ARG A 186 8.44 -6.39 -12.54
CA ARG A 186 7.36 -5.54 -12.07
C ARG A 186 8.05 -4.54 -11.15
N GLU A 187 8.17 -3.31 -11.60
CA GLU A 187 8.77 -2.25 -10.78
C GLU A 187 7.91 -2.16 -9.52
N ASP A 188 8.51 -2.43 -8.36
CA ASP A 188 7.80 -2.39 -7.09
C ASP A 188 7.18 -0.99 -6.93
N PRO A 189 5.83 -0.85 -6.87
CA PRO A 189 5.18 0.44 -6.80
C PRO A 189 5.58 1.22 -5.54
N GLY A 190 6.06 0.51 -4.51
CA GLY A 190 6.57 1.09 -3.29
C GLY A 190 7.88 1.85 -3.47
N THR A 191 8.68 1.60 -4.52
CA THR A 191 9.99 2.26 -4.72
C THR A 191 9.93 3.78 -4.94
N LYS A 192 8.77 4.30 -5.37
CA LYS A 192 8.58 5.73 -5.66
C LYS A 192 8.03 6.46 -4.45
N LEU A 193 8.85 7.34 -3.87
CA LEU A 193 8.50 8.19 -2.72
C LEU A 193 7.98 7.37 -1.53
N THR A 194 8.58 6.20 -1.27
CA THR A 194 8.14 5.20 -0.28
C THR A 194 7.86 5.80 1.08
N GLY A 195 8.80 6.57 1.64
CA GLY A 195 8.64 7.20 2.95
C GLY A 195 7.48 8.20 3.00
N GLN A 196 7.20 8.91 1.90
CA GLN A 196 6.06 9.82 1.82
C GLN A 196 4.74 9.05 1.71
N ARG A 197 4.70 7.96 0.94
CA ARG A 197 3.56 7.03 0.89
C ARG A 197 3.24 6.47 2.28
N ILE A 198 4.24 5.97 3.00
CA ILE A 198 4.06 5.43 4.36
C ILE A 198 3.47 6.49 5.30
N ARG A 199 4.04 7.70 5.34
CA ARG A 199 3.53 8.79 6.19
C ARG A 199 2.11 9.20 5.84
N ALA A 200 1.82 9.39 4.54
CA ALA A 200 0.50 9.78 4.09
C ALA A 200 -0.54 8.71 4.41
N TRP A 201 -0.23 7.44 4.14
CA TRP A 201 -1.08 6.30 4.49
C TRP A 201 -1.32 6.21 6.00
N ALA A 202 -0.26 6.39 6.81
CA ALA A 202 -0.37 6.37 8.26
C ALA A 202 -1.25 7.50 8.81
N ALA A 203 -1.24 8.67 8.17
CA ALA A 203 -2.15 9.76 8.52
C ALA A 203 -3.63 9.36 8.28
N LEU A 204 -3.94 8.68 7.18
CA LEU A 204 -5.29 8.14 6.94
C LEU A 204 -5.64 7.05 7.95
N ALA A 205 -4.75 6.09 8.17
CA ALA A 205 -4.98 4.99 9.10
C ALA A 205 -5.19 5.48 10.54
N ALA A 206 -4.43 6.49 10.99
CA ALA A 206 -4.58 7.10 12.32
C ALA A 206 -5.95 7.76 12.54
N ALA A 207 -6.59 8.22 11.46
CA ALA A 207 -7.94 8.79 11.52
C ALA A 207 -9.06 7.72 11.53
N ASP A 208 -8.73 6.43 11.36
CA ASP A 208 -9.70 5.34 11.43
C ASP A 208 -10.06 5.03 12.89
N ALA A 209 -11.36 5.06 13.20
CA ALA A 209 -11.87 4.66 14.50
C ALA A 209 -11.59 3.18 14.83
N LYS A 210 -11.34 2.35 13.81
CA LYS A 210 -11.04 0.92 13.94
C LYS A 210 -9.66 0.60 13.36
N LEU A 211 -8.61 0.90 14.11
CA LEU A 211 -7.24 0.62 13.69
C LEU A 211 -7.02 -0.85 13.28
N PRO A 212 -6.19 -1.11 12.26
CA PRO A 212 -5.87 -2.47 11.85
C PRO A 212 -5.03 -3.19 12.90
N GLU A 213 -5.20 -4.50 13.02
CA GLU A 213 -4.43 -5.35 13.94
C GLU A 213 -3.20 -5.98 13.26
N LEU A 214 -3.15 -5.94 11.93
CA LEU A 214 -2.12 -6.53 11.10
C LEU A 214 -1.84 -5.62 9.90
N LEU A 215 -0.57 -5.39 9.60
CA LEU A 215 -0.15 -4.62 8.43
C LEU A 215 0.35 -5.56 7.35
N VAL A 216 -0.03 -5.33 6.09
CA VAL A 216 0.32 -6.19 4.96
C VAL A 216 0.88 -5.34 3.83
N THR A 217 1.97 -5.76 3.21
CA THR A 217 2.57 -5.10 2.04
C THR A 217 3.04 -6.14 1.03
N THR A 218 3.06 -5.79 -0.26
CA THR A 218 3.75 -6.58 -1.30
C THR A 218 5.01 -5.89 -1.83
N SER A 219 5.51 -4.92 -1.09
CA SER A 219 6.68 -4.10 -1.45
C SER A 219 7.79 -4.30 -0.42
N SER A 220 8.93 -4.82 -0.87
CA SER A 220 10.14 -4.91 -0.05
C SER A 220 10.71 -3.53 0.25
N ALA A 221 10.60 -2.58 -0.69
CA ALA A 221 11.04 -1.19 -0.48
C ALA A 221 10.34 -0.53 0.73
N VAL A 222 9.08 -0.89 1.00
CA VAL A 222 8.34 -0.43 2.19
C VAL A 222 8.98 -0.95 3.47
N ILE A 223 9.35 -2.23 3.52
CA ILE A 223 10.00 -2.83 4.68
C ILE A 223 11.39 -2.23 4.88
N ASP A 224 12.18 -2.10 3.82
CA ASP A 224 13.51 -1.49 3.86
C ASP A 224 13.43 -0.06 4.41
N THR A 225 12.49 0.74 3.89
CA THR A 225 12.24 2.10 4.39
C THR A 225 11.84 2.11 5.87
N LEU A 226 11.02 1.16 6.32
CA LEU A 226 10.62 1.07 7.73
C LEU A 226 11.79 0.71 8.63
N LEU A 227 12.64 -0.23 8.22
CA LEU A 227 13.85 -0.63 8.95
C LEU A 227 14.85 0.52 9.02
N GLU A 228 15.08 1.23 7.91
CA GLU A 228 16.01 2.35 7.83
C GLU A 228 15.56 3.57 8.64
N THR A 229 14.29 3.98 8.51
CA THR A 229 13.82 5.24 9.10
C THR A 229 13.30 5.10 10.52
N SER A 230 12.77 3.92 10.84
CA SER A 230 12.00 3.71 12.07
C SER A 230 12.34 2.38 12.76
N GLY A 231 13.27 1.58 12.23
CA GLY A 231 13.54 0.22 12.71
C GLY A 231 13.93 0.16 14.17
N GLU A 232 14.85 1.02 14.61
CA GLU A 232 15.25 1.11 16.03
C GLU A 232 14.11 1.62 16.93
N ALA A 233 13.33 2.60 16.44
CA ALA A 233 12.24 3.19 17.21
C ALA A 233 11.05 2.22 17.37
N LEU A 234 10.76 1.45 16.33
CA LEU A 234 9.71 0.43 16.28
C LEU A 234 10.17 -0.90 16.88
N ARG A 235 11.49 -1.13 17.01
CA ARG A 235 12.09 -2.44 17.33
C ARG A 235 11.55 -3.51 16.39
N LEU A 236 11.61 -3.21 15.09
CA LEU A 236 11.09 -4.08 14.06
C LEU A 236 12.06 -5.23 13.84
N GLU A 237 11.61 -6.46 14.08
CA GLU A 237 12.41 -7.67 13.97
C GLU A 237 11.77 -8.64 12.98
N LYS A 238 12.60 -9.33 12.18
CA LYS A 238 12.14 -10.41 11.31
C LYS A 238 11.91 -11.67 12.16
N LEU A 239 10.67 -12.16 12.18
CA LEU A 239 10.31 -13.40 12.86
C LEU A 239 10.49 -14.61 11.95
N ALA A 240 9.88 -14.57 10.76
CA ALA A 240 9.79 -15.74 9.89
C ALA A 240 10.07 -15.36 8.42
N ASP A 241 10.54 -16.34 7.66
CA ASP A 241 10.63 -16.32 6.20
C ASP A 241 10.19 -17.68 5.70
N MET A 242 9.18 -17.72 4.83
CA MET A 242 8.63 -18.98 4.35
C MET A 242 8.12 -18.87 2.92
N ARG A 243 8.14 -20.00 2.23
CA ARG A 243 7.54 -20.15 0.91
C ARG A 243 6.24 -20.94 1.05
N LEU A 244 5.15 -20.38 0.54
CA LEU A 244 3.80 -20.95 0.64
C LEU A 244 3.21 -21.13 -0.76
N CYS A 245 2.49 -22.22 -1.00
CA CYS A 245 1.65 -22.28 -2.20
C CYS A 245 0.50 -21.30 -2.10
N VAL A 246 0.08 -20.77 -3.25
CA VAL A 246 -1.14 -19.99 -3.33
C VAL A 246 -2.33 -20.96 -3.28
N PRO A 247 -3.14 -20.96 -2.21
CA PRO A 247 -4.28 -21.87 -2.14
C PRO A 247 -5.37 -21.43 -3.13
N SER A 248 -6.21 -22.39 -3.54
CA SER A 248 -7.36 -22.10 -4.40
C SER A 248 -8.39 -21.24 -3.65
N ALA A 249 -9.07 -20.35 -4.39
CA ALA A 249 -10.04 -19.42 -3.84
C ALA A 249 -11.17 -20.13 -3.07
N GLY A 250 -11.60 -19.56 -1.94
CA GLY A 250 -12.72 -20.06 -1.12
C GLY A 250 -12.32 -20.93 0.09
N THR A 251 -11.02 -21.07 0.37
CA THR A 251 -10.50 -21.72 1.57
C THR A 251 -10.32 -20.73 2.73
N THR A 252 -10.25 -21.25 3.96
CA THR A 252 -9.88 -20.46 5.14
C THR A 252 -8.49 -19.84 4.95
N PRO A 253 -8.25 -18.58 5.36
CA PRO A 253 -6.95 -17.94 5.20
C PRO A 253 -5.82 -18.76 5.83
N VAL A 254 -4.78 -19.06 5.05
CA VAL A 254 -3.68 -19.97 5.45
C VAL A 254 -2.98 -19.50 6.72
N LEU A 255 -2.77 -18.19 6.84
CA LEU A 255 -2.07 -17.57 7.96
C LEU A 255 -3.02 -17.08 9.06
N GLY A 256 -4.34 -17.12 8.84
CA GLY A 256 -5.31 -16.47 9.71
C GLY A 256 -5.22 -16.93 11.17
N ARG A 257 -5.12 -18.25 11.39
CA ARG A 257 -5.00 -18.82 12.75
C ARG A 257 -3.65 -18.51 13.39
N VAL A 258 -2.56 -18.71 12.65
CA VAL A 258 -1.20 -18.51 13.18
C VAL A 258 -0.96 -17.04 13.56
N LEU A 259 -1.42 -16.11 12.72
CA LEU A 259 -1.32 -14.67 13.01
C LEU A 259 -2.18 -14.28 14.21
N ALA A 260 -3.39 -14.84 14.33
CA ALA A 260 -4.27 -14.60 15.49
C ALA A 260 -3.64 -15.11 16.80
N ASP A 261 -3.03 -16.30 16.76
CA ASP A 261 -2.37 -16.89 17.91
C ASP A 261 -1.13 -16.08 18.33
N LEU A 262 -0.32 -15.58 17.37
CA LEU A 262 0.82 -14.71 17.68
C LEU A 262 0.40 -13.35 18.25
N ALA A 263 -0.68 -12.76 17.75
CA ALA A 263 -1.12 -11.43 18.17
C ALA A 263 -1.59 -11.38 19.64
N VAL A 264 -1.93 -12.52 20.23
CA VAL A 264 -2.41 -12.63 21.63
C VAL A 264 -1.33 -13.14 22.61
N GLN A 265 -0.15 -13.52 22.13
CA GLN A 265 0.94 -13.96 23.00
C GLN A 265 1.50 -12.77 23.81
N GLU A 266 1.79 -12.99 25.10
CA GLU A 266 2.43 -11.98 25.97
C GLU A 266 3.92 -11.80 25.67
N THR A 267 4.56 -12.88 25.21
CA THR A 267 5.96 -12.89 24.79
C THR A 267 6.06 -13.68 23.50
N LEU A 268 6.62 -13.07 22.47
CA LEU A 268 6.88 -13.77 21.22
C LEU A 268 8.13 -14.64 21.39
N PRO A 269 8.06 -15.94 21.04
CA PRO A 269 9.23 -16.81 21.08
C PRO A 269 10.24 -16.30 20.05
N SER A 270 11.47 -16.05 20.48
CA SER A 270 12.56 -15.56 19.61
C SER A 270 13.05 -16.59 18.58
N ALA A 271 12.45 -17.78 18.51
CA ALA A 271 12.95 -18.87 17.67
C ALA A 271 11.97 -20.03 17.37
N ASP A 272 10.89 -20.23 18.12
CA ASP A 272 10.01 -21.40 17.91
C ASP A 272 8.79 -21.06 17.07
N LEU A 273 9.01 -21.02 15.76
CA LEU A 273 7.99 -20.81 14.73
C LEU A 273 7.65 -22.14 14.04
N SER A 274 7.68 -23.25 14.78
CA SER A 274 7.36 -24.60 14.29
C SER A 274 6.01 -24.65 13.55
N ALA A 275 5.01 -23.86 13.98
CA ALA A 275 3.73 -23.72 13.27
C ALA A 275 3.86 -23.20 11.83
N PHE A 276 4.84 -22.32 11.55
CA PHE A 276 5.11 -21.81 10.20
C PHE A 276 5.91 -22.81 9.36
N ALA A 277 6.82 -23.56 9.98
CA ALA A 277 7.56 -24.63 9.29
C ALA A 277 6.61 -25.75 8.81
N SER A 278 5.58 -26.08 9.60
CA SER A 278 4.54 -27.04 9.19
C SER A 278 3.73 -26.55 7.99
N LEU A 279 3.39 -25.25 7.92
CA LEU A 279 2.67 -24.66 6.78
C LEU A 279 3.48 -24.71 5.48
N ALA A 280 4.80 -24.51 5.55
CA ALA A 280 5.67 -24.58 4.37
C ALA A 280 5.84 -26.02 3.83
N ALA A 281 5.72 -27.03 4.69
CA ALA A 281 5.96 -28.44 4.32
C ALA A 281 4.75 -29.13 3.64
N GLU A 282 3.52 -28.66 3.89
CA GLU A 282 2.30 -29.29 3.35
C GLU A 282 1.96 -28.89 1.90
N LEU A 283 2.69 -27.94 1.32
CA LEU A 283 2.29 -27.21 0.12
C LEU A 283 3.48 -27.15 -0.89
N ALA A 284 3.70 -28.26 -1.62
CA ALA A 284 4.84 -28.42 -2.54
C ALA A 284 4.47 -28.30 -4.04
N SER A 285 3.54 -27.42 -4.42
CA SER A 285 3.08 -27.27 -5.81
C SER A 285 3.17 -25.82 -6.30
N GLU A 286 3.73 -25.57 -7.48
CA GLU A 286 3.72 -24.23 -8.07
C GLU A 286 2.29 -23.83 -8.49
N PRO A 287 1.87 -22.56 -8.33
CA PRO A 287 2.66 -21.38 -7.95
C PRO A 287 2.83 -21.18 -6.43
N ALA A 288 4.00 -20.66 -6.03
CA ALA A 288 4.35 -20.38 -4.64
C ALA A 288 4.80 -18.92 -4.46
N VAL A 289 4.50 -18.36 -3.29
CA VAL A 289 4.83 -17.00 -2.86
C VAL A 289 5.75 -17.04 -1.64
N THR A 290 6.62 -16.05 -1.53
CA THR A 290 7.44 -15.83 -0.34
C THR A 290 6.66 -14.94 0.62
N VAL A 291 6.58 -15.34 1.88
CA VAL A 291 5.97 -14.57 2.96
C VAL A 291 6.99 -14.36 4.06
N THR A 292 7.30 -13.09 4.32
CA THR A 292 8.16 -12.69 5.44
C THR A 292 7.32 -12.04 6.53
N LEU A 293 7.48 -12.51 7.77
CA LEU A 293 6.80 -11.96 8.94
C LEU A 293 7.76 -11.10 9.75
N PHE A 294 7.36 -9.86 10.02
CA PHE A 294 8.04 -8.95 10.93
C PHE A 294 7.16 -8.63 12.13
N VAL A 295 7.79 -8.21 13.22
CA VAL A 295 7.11 -7.77 14.43
C VAL A 295 7.72 -6.52 15.03
N ALA A 296 6.87 -5.59 15.43
CA ALA A 296 7.23 -4.54 16.38
C ALA A 296 6.88 -5.03 17.78
N ALA A 297 7.88 -5.59 18.47
CA ALA A 297 7.68 -6.22 19.77
C ALA A 297 7.24 -5.20 20.83
N ASN A 298 6.20 -5.51 21.60
CA ASN A 298 5.64 -4.65 22.64
C ASN A 298 5.16 -3.28 22.14
N ARG A 299 4.73 -3.20 20.88
CA ARG A 299 4.15 -2.01 20.27
C ARG A 299 2.76 -2.31 19.72
N THR A 300 1.76 -1.55 20.15
CA THR A 300 0.40 -1.66 19.61
C THR A 300 0.34 -1.09 18.19
N PRO A 301 -0.62 -1.50 17.36
CA PRO A 301 -0.78 -0.93 16.03
C PRO A 301 -0.95 0.59 16.06
N ALA A 302 -1.65 1.13 17.07
CA ALA A 302 -1.78 2.57 17.30
C ALA A 302 -0.42 3.25 17.51
N THR A 303 0.46 2.66 18.31
CA THR A 303 1.82 3.18 18.54
C THR A 303 2.65 3.11 17.26
N VAL A 304 2.57 2.02 16.50
CA VAL A 304 3.32 1.90 15.23
C VAL A 304 2.82 2.94 14.22
N ILE A 305 1.51 3.03 14.00
CA ILE A 305 0.89 3.95 13.04
C ILE A 305 1.18 5.41 13.41
N SER A 306 0.98 5.81 14.67
CA SER A 306 1.27 7.18 15.11
C SER A 306 2.75 7.55 15.00
N ARG A 307 3.65 6.58 15.19
CA ARG A 307 5.09 6.81 15.06
C ARG A 307 5.53 7.06 13.62
N VAL A 308 4.90 6.39 12.66
CA VAL A 308 5.17 6.59 11.22
C VAL A 308 4.30 7.68 10.60
N ALA A 309 3.26 8.15 11.28
CA ALA A 309 2.46 9.29 10.85
C ALA A 309 3.25 10.61 10.96
N PRO A 310 2.83 11.68 10.26
CA PRO A 310 3.39 13.02 10.46
C PRO A 310 3.24 13.45 11.93
N ALA A 311 4.22 14.17 12.47
CA ALA A 311 4.30 14.54 13.89
C ALA A 311 3.09 15.34 14.44
N THR A 312 2.24 15.87 13.56
CA THR A 312 1.04 16.64 13.89
C THR A 312 -0.24 15.80 13.94
N ALA A 313 -0.19 14.51 13.60
CA ALA A 313 -1.35 13.63 13.71
C ALA A 313 -1.62 13.36 15.20
N SER A 314 -2.80 13.78 15.68
CA SER A 314 -3.21 13.51 17.06
C SER A 314 -3.21 11.99 17.29
N PRO A 315 -2.55 11.47 18.33
CA PRO A 315 -2.66 10.06 18.66
C PRO A 315 -4.13 9.74 18.96
N PRO A 316 -4.66 8.60 18.50
CA PRO A 316 -6.01 8.19 18.86
C PRO A 316 -6.11 8.10 20.39
N GLU A 317 -7.14 8.71 20.98
CA GLU A 317 -7.37 8.66 22.43
C GLU A 317 -7.57 7.20 22.86
N GLU A 318 -6.57 6.63 23.55
CA GLU A 318 -6.70 5.32 24.22
C GLU A 318 -7.60 5.47 25.46
N ASN A 319 -8.92 5.52 25.26
CA ASN A 319 -9.89 5.36 26.33
C ASN A 319 -10.04 3.88 26.69
N GLY A 320 -9.16 3.36 27.55
CA GLY A 320 -9.32 2.02 28.11
C GLY A 320 -8.15 1.54 28.98
N LYS A 321 -8.47 0.86 30.09
CA LYS A 321 -7.53 0.18 31.01
C LYS A 321 -6.42 -0.58 30.26
N PRO A 322 -5.19 -0.68 30.80
CA PRO A 322 -4.07 -1.35 30.14
C PRO A 322 -4.42 -2.84 29.93
N LYS A 323 -4.91 -3.17 28.75
CA LYS A 323 -5.00 -4.55 28.27
C LYS A 323 -3.59 -5.00 27.90
N SER A 324 -3.37 -6.32 28.03
CA SER A 324 -2.09 -6.98 27.77
C SER A 324 -1.42 -6.43 26.51
N VAL A 325 -0.11 -6.20 26.61
CA VAL A 325 0.70 -5.64 25.54
C VAL A 325 0.42 -6.43 24.24
N ARG A 326 -0.08 -5.73 23.22
CA ARG A 326 -0.34 -6.31 21.89
C ARG A 326 0.81 -5.95 20.98
N HIS A 327 1.46 -6.97 20.40
CA HIS A 327 2.47 -6.81 19.37
C HIS A 327 1.84 -6.34 18.05
N THR A 328 2.59 -5.63 17.20
CA THR A 328 2.15 -5.32 15.83
C THR A 328 2.87 -6.23 14.85
N LEU A 329 2.12 -7.01 14.10
CA LEU A 329 2.63 -7.87 13.05
C LEU A 329 2.61 -7.13 11.70
N ILE A 330 3.66 -7.31 10.92
CA ILE A 330 3.76 -6.81 9.54
C ILE A 330 4.11 -8.00 8.64
N VAL A 331 3.30 -8.23 7.60
CA VAL A 331 3.48 -9.32 6.64
C VAL A 331 3.90 -8.73 5.29
N LEU A 332 5.04 -9.18 4.78
CA LEU A 332 5.49 -8.95 3.41
C LEU A 332 5.15 -10.18 2.56
N VAL A 333 4.47 -9.98 1.44
CA VAL A 333 4.14 -11.03 0.46
C VAL A 333 4.79 -10.71 -0.88
N GLU A 334 5.63 -11.62 -1.37
CA GLU A 334 6.36 -11.50 -2.63
C GLU A 334 6.03 -12.69 -3.54
N GLY A 335 5.81 -12.44 -4.83
CA GLY A 335 5.41 -13.44 -5.82
C GLY A 335 6.34 -13.51 -7.02
#